data_AF-A0A3B8JI32-F1
#
_entry.id   AF-A0A3B8JI32-F1
#
_cell.length_a   1.000
_cell.length_b   1.000
_cell.length_c   1.000
_cell.angle_alpha   90.00
_cell.angle_beta   90.00
_cell.angle_gamma   90.00
#
_symmetry.space_group_name_H-M   'P 1'
#
loop_
_entity.id
_entity.type
_entity.pdbx_description
1 polymer ?
#
loop_
_entity_poly.entity_id
_entity_poly.type
_entity_poly.pdbx_seq_one_letter_code
_entity_poly.pdbx_strand_id
1 'polypeptide(L)' 'MIPKTTPEIIVKALERFDQELRETPDWSGWEQKENHKFAIQYNGRLYPVKKIISLATNTPVNSFSGGNEANKYMVYH' A
#
# COMPACT_ATOMS: atom_id res chain seq x y z
N MET A 1 -15.86 -0.14 -9.45
CA MET A 1 -16.16 -1.18 -8.46
C MET A 1 -14.87 -1.41 -7.69
N ILE A 2 -14.75 -0.87 -6.47
CA ILE A 2 -13.53 -1.05 -5.68
C ILE A 2 -13.50 -2.52 -5.23
N PRO A 3 -12.43 -3.28 -5.51
CA PRO A 3 -12.34 -4.66 -5.07
C PRO A 3 -12.52 -4.73 -3.56
N LYS A 4 -13.36 -5.66 -3.08
CA LYS A 4 -13.56 -5.92 -1.64
C LYS A 4 -12.23 -6.40 -1.06
N THR A 5 -11.42 -5.46 -0.60
CA THR A 5 -10.12 -5.77 -0.05
C THR A 5 -10.34 -6.05 1.43
N THR A 6 -10.31 -7.33 1.79
CA THR A 6 -10.44 -7.74 3.18
C THR A 6 -9.12 -7.47 3.92
N PRO A 7 -9.17 -7.32 5.26
CA PRO A 7 -7.97 -7.13 6.08
C PRO A 7 -6.90 -8.19 5.82
N GLU A 8 -7.31 -9.44 5.59
CA GLU A 8 -6.42 -10.56 5.27
C GLU A 8 -5.63 -10.36 3.98
N ILE A 9 -6.25 -9.76 2.95
CA ILE A 9 -5.58 -9.48 1.68
C ILE A 9 -4.57 -8.33 1.85
N ILE A 10 -4.91 -7.33 2.66
CA ILE A 10 -3.98 -6.25 3.01
C ILE A 10 -2.77 -6.81 3.76
N VAL A 11 -2.98 -7.67 4.77
CA VAL A 11 -1.88 -8.29 5.52
C VAL A 11 -0.96 -9.09 4.59
N LYS A 12 -1.52 -9.93 3.72
CA LYS A 12 -0.72 -10.65 2.70
C LYS A 12 0.06 -9.72 1.79
N ALA A 13 -0.54 -8.60 1.39
CA ALA A 13 0.14 -7.59 0.57
C ALA A 13 1.27 -6.87 1.32
N LEU A 14 1.11 -6.63 2.63
CA LEU A 14 2.17 -6.08 3.50
C LEU A 14 3.33 -7.07 3.62
N GLU A 15 3.05 -8.34 3.87
CA GLU A 15 4.08 -9.40 3.95
C GLU A 15 4.83 -9.54 2.63
N ARG A 16 4.09 -9.55 1.51
CA ARG A 16 4.66 -9.62 0.16
C ARG A 16 5.54 -8.41 -0.14
N PHE A 17 5.13 -7.22 0.27
CA PHE A 17 5.96 -6.03 0.16
C PHE A 17 7.27 -6.17 0.96
N ASP A 18 7.19 -6.68 2.20
CA ASP A 18 8.37 -6.88 3.04
C ASP A 18 9.34 -7.91 2.45
N GLN A 19 8.84 -8.96 1.81
CA GLN A 19 9.67 -10.02 1.22
C GLN A 19 10.27 -9.64 -0.15
N GLU A 20 9.50 -8.99 -1.03
CA GLU A 20 9.92 -8.79 -2.42
C GLU A 20 10.42 -7.38 -2.71
N LEU A 21 9.97 -6.37 -1.96
CA LEU A 21 10.12 -4.97 -2.34
C LEU A 21 10.89 -4.14 -1.32
N ARG A 22 10.70 -4.38 -0.02
CA ARG A 22 11.29 -3.56 1.06
C ARG A 22 12.81 -3.43 0.96
N GLU A 23 13.50 -4.48 0.54
CA GLU A 23 14.97 -4.49 0.41
C GLU A 23 15.47 -4.01 -0.96
N THR A 24 14.57 -3.72 -1.91
CA THR A 24 14.98 -3.22 -3.22
C THR A 24 15.36 -1.74 -3.15
N PRO A 25 16.33 -1.28 -3.96
CA PRO A 25 16.83 0.09 -3.91
C PRO A 25 15.75 1.16 -4.21
N ASP A 26 14.66 0.79 -4.88
CA ASP A 26 13.53 1.69 -5.16
C ASP A 26 12.76 2.07 -3.87
N TRP A 27 12.63 1.10 -2.96
CA TRP A 27 11.89 1.22 -1.69
C TRP A 27 12.79 1.42 -0.48
N SER A 28 14.08 1.13 -0.60
CA SER A 28 15.08 1.46 0.42
C SER A 28 15.11 2.98 0.64
N GLY A 29 14.83 3.42 1.87
CA GLY A 29 14.72 4.84 2.21
C GLY A 29 13.47 5.54 1.66
N TRP A 30 12.50 4.81 1.11
CA TRP A 30 11.23 5.36 0.65
C TRP A 30 10.49 6.15 1.74
N GLU A 31 10.57 5.66 2.98
CA GLU A 31 9.96 6.27 4.17
C GLU A 31 10.50 7.70 4.43
N GLN A 32 11.67 8.05 3.88
CA GLN A 32 12.30 9.37 4.01
C GLN A 32 11.98 10.30 2.83
N LYS A 33 11.34 9.81 1.76
CA LYS A 33 11.00 10.61 0.58
C LYS A 33 9.71 11.40 0.87
N GLU A 34 9.81 12.73 1.00
CA GLU A 34 8.70 13.68 1.26
C GLU A 34 7.54 13.65 0.25
N ASN A 35 7.70 12.94 -0.87
CA ASN A 35 6.69 12.88 -1.94
C ASN A 35 5.51 11.92 -1.65
N HIS A 36 5.49 11.26 -0.48
CA HIS A 36 4.52 10.22 -0.16
C HIS A 36 3.51 10.67 0.91
N LYS A 37 2.50 11.43 0.47
CA LYS A 37 1.40 11.93 1.30
C LYS A 37 0.48 10.85 1.90
N PHE A 38 0.61 9.58 1.50
CA PHE A 38 -0.29 8.49 1.92
C PHE A 38 0.48 7.20 2.22
N ALA A 39 0.62 6.88 3.50
CA ALA A 39 1.25 5.66 4.02
C ALA A 39 0.32 4.94 5.02
N ILE A 40 0.41 3.62 5.09
CA ILE A 40 -0.24 2.79 6.12
C ILE A 40 0.81 2.52 7.19
N GLN A 41 0.48 2.76 8.46
CA GLN A 41 1.30 2.29 9.56
C GLN A 41 0.78 0.92 10.02
N TYR A 42 1.65 -0.09 10.00
CA TYR A 42 1.33 -1.44 10.48
C TYR A 42 2.52 -2.01 11.25
N ASN A 43 2.30 -2.51 12.47
CA ASN A 43 3.35 -3.03 13.36
C ASN A 43 4.56 -2.09 13.51
N GLY A 44 4.33 -0.78 13.58
CA GLY A 44 5.40 0.22 13.72
C GLY A 44 6.20 0.51 12.44
N ARG A 45 5.82 -0.07 11.29
CA ARG A 45 6.43 0.16 9.98
C ARG A 45 5.50 0.94 9.07
N LEU A 46 6.07 1.78 8.20
CA LEU A 46 5.30 2.50 7.19
C LEU A 46 5.31 1.74 5.87
N TYR A 47 4.14 1.73 5.24
CA TYR A 47 3.91 1.04 3.99
C TYR A 47 3.24 1.95 2.95
N PRO A 48 3.67 1.89 1.68
CA PRO A 48 3.09 2.69 0.60
C PRO A 48 1.68 2.21 0.25
N VAL A 49 0.64 2.98 0.61
CA VAL A 49 -0.78 2.63 0.40
C VAL A 49 -1.05 2.14 -1.02
N LYS A 50 -0.61 2.91 -2.03
CA LYS A 50 -0.83 2.58 -3.45
C LYS A 50 -0.21 1.24 -3.84
N LYS A 51 0.96 0.93 -3.30
CA LYS A 51 1.66 -0.32 -3.63
C LYS A 51 1.01 -1.50 -2.92
N ILE A 52 0.63 -1.34 -1.66
CA ILE A 52 -0.09 -2.38 -0.91
C ILE A 52 -1.43 -2.69 -1.57
N ILE A 53 -2.20 -1.67 -1.98
CA ILE A 53 -3.46 -1.90 -2.71
C ILE A 53 -3.16 -2.60 -4.05
N SER A 54 -2.15 -2.17 -4.80
CA SER A 54 -1.76 -2.82 -6.06
C SER A 54 -1.41 -4.30 -5.88
N LEU A 55 -0.68 -4.64 -4.81
CA LEU A 55 -0.35 -6.02 -4.44
C LEU A 55 -1.59 -6.81 -4.00
N ALA A 56 -2.46 -6.18 -3.21
CA ALA A 56 -3.68 -6.77 -2.67
C ALA A 56 -4.70 -7.09 -3.76
N THR A 57 -4.87 -6.18 -4.72
CA THR A 57 -5.88 -6.31 -5.78
C THR A 57 -5.30 -6.91 -7.06
N ASN A 58 -4.01 -7.26 -7.06
CA ASN A 58 -3.22 -7.64 -8.23
C ASN A 58 -3.44 -6.70 -9.43
N THR A 59 -3.78 -5.43 -9.15
CA THR A 59 -4.12 -4.41 -10.14
C THR A 59 -2.91 -3.50 -10.29
N PRO A 60 -2.47 -3.18 -11.52
CA PRO A 60 -1.34 -2.28 -11.71
C PRO A 60 -1.60 -0.92 -11.05
N VAL A 61 -0.58 -0.35 -10.40
CA VAL A 61 -0.61 0.98 -9.77
C VAL A 61 -1.12 2.08 -10.69
N ASN A 62 -0.98 1.89 -12.01
CA ASN A 62 -1.40 2.81 -13.07
C ASN A 62 -2.92 2.82 -13.34
N SER A 63 -3.68 1.93 -12.71
CA SER A 63 -5.15 1.90 -12.80
C SER A 63 -5.83 2.81 -11.77
N PHE A 64 -5.08 3.28 -10.77
CA PHE A 64 -5.58 4.21 -9.75
C PHE A 64 -5.39 5.66 -10.23
N SER A 65 -6.27 6.11 -11.11
CA SER A 65 -6.36 7.52 -11.52
C SER A 65 -6.91 8.37 -10.36
N GLY A 66 -6.01 8.88 -9.52
CA GLY A 66 -6.31 9.94 -8.57
C GLY A 66 -6.34 9.51 -7.10
N GLY A 67 -5.58 10.22 -6.26
CA GLY A 67 -5.43 10.00 -4.82
C GLY A 67 -6.68 10.20 -3.97
N ASN A 68 -7.88 10.23 -4.55
CA ASN A 68 -9.14 10.41 -3.84
C ASN A 68 -9.78 9.08 -3.41
N GLU A 69 -9.44 7.95 -4.04
CA GLU A 69 -10.02 6.64 -3.69
C GLU A 69 -9.29 5.93 -2.54
N ALA A 70 -8.05 6.32 -2.21
CA ALA A 70 -7.28 5.72 -1.13
C ALA A 70 -7.87 6.00 0.27
N ASN A 71 -8.55 7.15 0.45
CA ASN A 71 -9.17 7.51 1.73
C ASN A 71 -10.42 6.68 2.08
N LYS A 72 -11.03 5.98 1.11
CA LYS A 72 -12.18 5.09 1.38
C LYS A 72 -11.78 3.73 1.99
N TYR A 73 -10.50 3.39 1.97
CA TYR A 73 -9.99 2.13 2.52
C TYR A 73 -9.74 2.16 4.05
N MET A 74 -9.77 3.35 4.67
CA MET A 74 -9.45 3.54 6.10
C MET A 74 -10.67 3.98 6.93
N VAL A 75 -11.87 3.49 6.61
CA VAL A 75 -13.00 3.65 7.53
C VAL A 75 -13.02 2.43 8.46
N TYR A 76 -12.34 2.61 9.60
CA TYR A 76 -12.39 1.74 10.77
C TYR A 76 -13.82 1.56 11.28
N HIS A 77 -14.14 0.37 11.79
CA HIS A 77 -15.01 0.20 12.93
C HIS A 77 -14.39 -0.81 13.90
#